data_AF-A0AAD8Y3V7-F1
#
_entry.id   AF-A0AAD8Y3V7-F1
#
_cell.length_a   1.000
_cell.length_b   1.000
_cell.length_c   1.000
_cell.angle_alpha   90.00
_cell.angle_beta   90.00
_cell.angle_gamma   90.00
#
_symmetry.space_group_name_H-M   'P 1'
#
loop_
_entity.id
_entity.type
_entity.pdbx_description
1 polymer ?
#
loop_
_entity_poly.entity_id
_entity_poly.type
_entity_poly.pdbx_seq_one_letter_code
_entity_poly.pdbx_strand_id
1 'polypeptide(L)'
;MAEEASKQLETMSLQEKPADSPAPAAAAEGTADAPAGGEKKLSKNQLKKLAKGKGKKDKKDKPKWNQPGEGKKKKDDAKSKALTLPKPEFVNTTPKGHKKDLSATPMADAYHPQAVEAAWQDWWEECGFYSCDPKTAEGKSDDEKFVMVIPPPNVTGSLHLGHALTAAVEDTLTRWHRMLGHSTLYVPGTDHAGIATQSVVEKMLMKETKQTRHDLGREEFIKKVWEWKGEYGNRITTQLRRLGSSVDWSRERFTMDEMCSKAVIEAFNRFHEDGLLYRAERLGNWSCALKSAISDIEVDYIELEGRTFLEVKTHKGNANDPKGRYEFGVLTSFAYPIEDSDEKLIVATTRLETMLGDTAVAIHPEDTRYKHLHGKHVVHPFNGRKIPIVCDAELVDMAFGTGAVKITPAHDPNDYECGKRHKLEFITVLTPEGAINNNGSQFEGMMRYDARIAVEEALMEKGLYIGKEPNKMRLGLCSRSGDILEPMITPNGMSIATVWPREPLMLYAMESLRLYLKSMRRLGSNGWITFAIGA
;
A
#
# COMPACT_ATOMS: atom_id res chain seq x y z
N MET A 1 -17.84 -10.36 29.99
CA MET A 1 -17.94 -9.40 28.87
C MET A 1 -17.89 -10.07 27.50
N ALA A 2 -16.91 -10.94 27.18
CA ALA A 2 -16.95 -11.72 25.93
C ALA A 2 -18.09 -12.77 25.88
N GLU A 3 -18.44 -13.37 27.03
CA GLU A 3 -19.58 -14.29 27.15
C GLU A 3 -20.95 -13.62 26.95
N GLU A 4 -21.04 -12.31 27.21
CA GLU A 4 -22.30 -11.55 27.14
C GLU A 4 -22.61 -11.14 25.69
N ALA A 5 -21.57 -10.90 24.89
CA ALA A 5 -21.68 -10.72 23.45
C ALA A 5 -22.03 -12.04 22.72
N SER A 6 -21.52 -13.18 23.19
CA SER A 6 -21.83 -14.49 22.62
C SER A 6 -23.31 -14.87 22.81
N LYS A 7 -23.89 -14.56 23.98
CA LYS A 7 -25.31 -14.83 24.26
C LYS A 7 -26.29 -13.97 23.45
N GLN A 8 -25.91 -12.76 23.05
CA GLN A 8 -26.77 -11.92 22.21
C GLN A 8 -26.83 -12.40 20.75
N LEU A 9 -25.75 -13.02 20.25
CA LEU A 9 -25.69 -13.60 18.91
C LEU A 9 -26.57 -14.85 18.75
N GLU A 10 -26.68 -15.70 19.78
CA GLU A 10 -27.52 -16.91 19.74
C GLU A 10 -29.04 -16.58 19.72
N THR A 11 -29.46 -15.49 20.34
CA THR A 11 -30.89 -15.11 20.40
C THR A 11 -31.43 -14.48 19.11
N MET A 12 -30.57 -14.11 18.14
CA MET A 12 -31.01 -13.47 16.89
C MET A 12 -31.06 -14.43 15.69
N SER A 13 -30.70 -15.71 15.84
CA SER A 13 -30.62 -16.66 14.71
C SER A 13 -31.91 -17.43 14.41
N LEU A 14 -33.04 -17.10 15.03
CA LEU A 14 -34.31 -17.81 14.82
C LEU A 14 -35.46 -16.83 14.61
N GLN A 15 -35.53 -16.24 13.42
CA GLN A 15 -36.77 -15.75 12.82
C GLN A 15 -36.56 -15.53 11.31
N GLU A 16 -36.72 -16.59 10.52
CA GLU A 16 -36.94 -16.46 9.08
C GLU A 16 -38.33 -15.88 8.83
N LYS A 17 -38.38 -14.71 8.16
CA LYS A 17 -39.54 -14.27 7.37
C LYS A 17 -39.06 -13.64 6.07
N PRO A 18 -39.78 -13.87 4.95
CA PRO A 18 -39.34 -13.50 3.61
C PRO A 18 -39.53 -12.00 3.38
N ALA A 19 -38.54 -11.34 2.78
CA ALA A 19 -38.65 -9.95 2.36
C ALA A 19 -38.70 -9.90 0.82
N ASP A 20 -39.88 -9.55 0.32
CA ASP A 20 -40.18 -9.16 -1.05
C ASP A 20 -39.22 -8.06 -1.55
N SER A 21 -38.76 -8.22 -2.80
CA SER A 21 -38.02 -7.19 -3.54
C SER A 21 -38.96 -6.11 -4.07
N PRO A 22 -38.66 -4.81 -3.93
CA PRO A 22 -39.24 -3.80 -4.80
C PRO A 22 -38.40 -3.63 -6.06
N ALA A 23 -39.07 -3.75 -7.21
CA ALA A 23 -38.57 -3.46 -8.55
C ALA A 23 -38.16 -1.99 -8.74
N PRO A 24 -37.31 -1.67 -9.75
CA PRO A 24 -36.82 -0.31 -9.98
C PRO A 24 -37.86 0.54 -10.70
N ALA A 25 -38.15 1.73 -10.18
CA ALA A 25 -39.04 2.70 -10.82
C ALA A 25 -38.29 3.54 -11.87
N ALA A 26 -38.92 3.65 -13.04
CA ALA A 26 -38.47 4.38 -14.21
C ALA A 26 -38.68 5.92 -14.11
N ALA A 27 -38.08 6.60 -15.08
CA ALA A 27 -37.98 8.03 -15.33
C ALA A 27 -39.26 8.88 -15.19
N ALA A 28 -39.08 10.14 -14.78
CA ALA A 28 -39.94 11.27 -15.14
C ALA A 28 -39.10 12.56 -15.26
N GLU A 29 -39.43 13.35 -16.28
CA GLU A 29 -38.73 14.51 -16.83
C GLU A 29 -38.87 15.81 -16.01
N GLY A 30 -37.81 16.63 -16.04
CA GLY A 30 -37.84 18.04 -16.45
C GLY A 30 -38.52 19.12 -15.58
N THR A 31 -37.70 19.92 -14.88
CA THR A 31 -37.85 21.40 -14.86
C THR A 31 -36.48 22.07 -14.64
N ALA A 32 -36.12 23.01 -15.51
CA ALA A 32 -34.97 23.92 -15.40
C ALA A 32 -35.23 25.05 -14.39
N ASP A 33 -34.26 25.52 -13.60
CA ASP A 33 -33.27 26.55 -14.01
C ASP A 33 -32.30 26.98 -12.87
N ALA A 34 -31.14 27.48 -13.28
CA ALA A 34 -30.11 28.30 -12.60
C ALA A 34 -29.02 27.69 -11.65
N PRO A 35 -27.76 28.20 -11.69
CA PRO A 35 -26.55 27.42 -11.46
C PRO A 35 -25.82 27.74 -10.14
N ALA A 36 -25.36 26.72 -9.42
CA ALA A 36 -24.41 26.85 -8.30
C ALA A 36 -23.06 26.20 -8.67
N GLY A 37 -22.01 27.02 -8.64
CA GLY A 37 -20.67 26.70 -9.14
C GLY A 37 -19.99 25.53 -8.42
N GLY A 38 -19.57 24.55 -9.20
CA GLY A 38 -18.67 23.48 -8.76
C GLY A 38 -17.21 23.90 -8.85
N GLU A 39 -16.49 23.79 -7.73
CA GLU A 39 -15.03 23.83 -7.70
C GLU A 39 -14.46 22.61 -8.45
N LYS A 40 -13.79 22.83 -9.58
CA LYS A 40 -12.97 21.81 -10.23
C LYS A 40 -11.75 21.50 -9.37
N LYS A 41 -11.67 20.29 -8.81
CA LYS A 41 -10.44 19.76 -8.20
C LYS A 41 -9.37 19.55 -9.30
N LEU A 42 -8.29 20.30 -9.22
CA LEU A 42 -7.11 20.15 -10.07
C LEU A 42 -6.28 18.92 -9.65
N SER A 43 -5.73 18.19 -10.63
CA SER A 43 -4.84 17.06 -10.35
C SER A 43 -3.46 17.53 -9.85
N LYS A 44 -2.75 16.69 -9.07
CA LYS A 44 -1.40 16.95 -8.54
C LYS A 44 -0.39 17.34 -9.64
N ASN A 45 -0.60 16.88 -10.88
CA ASN A 45 0.22 17.24 -12.05
C ASN A 45 -0.17 18.58 -12.67
N GLN A 46 -1.44 19.00 -12.58
CA GLN A 46 -1.86 20.34 -12.99
C GLN A 46 -1.37 21.41 -12.00
N LEU A 47 -1.35 21.12 -10.69
CA LEU A 47 -0.72 21.98 -9.68
C LEU A 47 0.79 22.14 -9.90
N LYS A 48 1.49 21.08 -10.32
CA LYS A 48 2.92 21.14 -10.69
C LYS A 48 3.19 21.91 -11.98
N LYS A 49 2.29 21.86 -12.98
CA LYS A 49 2.40 22.65 -14.22
C LYS A 49 2.14 24.14 -13.98
N LEU A 50 1.17 24.48 -13.11
CA LEU A 50 0.92 25.86 -12.68
C LEU A 50 2.10 26.44 -11.86
N ALA A 51 2.78 25.61 -11.07
CA ALA A 51 3.97 26.03 -10.31
C ALA A 51 5.24 26.24 -11.15
N LYS A 52 5.28 25.77 -12.41
CA LYS A 52 6.47 25.84 -13.28
C LYS A 52 6.32 26.71 -14.54
N GLY A 53 5.18 27.34 -14.76
CA GLY A 53 4.94 28.12 -15.98
C GLY A 53 4.34 29.49 -15.73
N LYS A 54 5.18 30.48 -15.41
CA LYS A 54 5.12 31.89 -15.89
C LYS A 54 6.07 32.77 -15.09
N GLY A 55 7.19 33.12 -15.70
CA GLY A 55 8.10 34.15 -15.21
C GLY A 55 8.59 35.03 -16.35
N LYS A 56 7.87 36.12 -16.66
CA LYS A 56 8.46 37.36 -17.18
C LYS A 56 7.55 38.55 -16.83
N LYS A 57 8.08 39.35 -15.89
CA LYS A 57 7.90 40.77 -15.54
C LYS A 57 6.56 41.45 -15.88
N ASP A 58 5.89 41.97 -14.84
CA ASP A 58 5.81 43.42 -14.65
C ASP A 58 5.58 43.81 -13.19
N LYS A 59 6.18 44.96 -12.82
CA LYS A 59 6.28 45.54 -11.48
C LYS A 59 4.97 46.22 -11.07
N LYS A 60 4.48 45.96 -9.85
CA LYS A 60 3.98 46.99 -8.90
C LYS A 60 3.78 46.42 -7.49
N ASP A 61 4.48 47.06 -6.56
CA ASP A 61 4.25 47.26 -5.12
C ASP A 61 3.80 46.09 -4.21
N LYS A 62 4.75 45.64 -3.38
CA LYS A 62 4.49 45.06 -2.05
C LYS A 62 5.29 45.83 -0.98
N PRO A 63 4.75 46.01 0.24
CA PRO A 63 5.34 46.86 1.27
C PRO A 63 6.63 46.25 1.82
N LYS A 64 7.69 47.07 1.94
CA LYS A 64 8.95 46.71 2.56
C LYS A 64 8.83 46.80 4.08
N TRP A 65 9.08 45.69 4.78
CA TRP A 65 9.56 45.73 6.16
C TRP A 65 11.08 45.66 6.16
N ASN A 66 11.66 46.63 6.87
CA ASN A 66 13.04 47.08 6.92
C ASN A 66 14.18 46.05 6.74
N GLN A 67 15.05 46.33 5.77
CA GLN A 67 16.48 46.07 5.85
C GLN A 67 17.20 47.41 6.14
N PRO A 68 18.25 47.45 6.98
CA PRO A 68 19.09 48.63 7.12
C PRO A 68 20.01 48.75 5.88
N GLY A 69 20.01 49.92 5.24
CA GLY A 69 20.88 50.23 4.10
C GLY A 69 22.18 50.90 4.51
N GLU A 70 23.27 50.53 3.82
CA GLU A 70 24.49 51.34 3.69
C GLU A 70 24.36 52.22 2.43
N GLY A 71 24.81 53.48 2.34
CA GLY A 71 25.51 54.31 3.31
C GLY A 71 25.88 55.69 2.71
N LYS A 72 26.43 56.58 3.56
CA LYS A 72 27.56 57.52 3.31
C LYS A 72 27.55 58.69 4.32
N LYS A 73 28.54 58.75 5.22
CA LYS A 73 29.74 59.62 5.17
C LYS A 73 30.46 59.64 6.53
N LYS A 74 31.80 59.60 6.45
CA LYS A 74 32.81 59.67 7.52
C LYS A 74 32.51 60.66 8.64
N LYS A 75 32.71 60.22 9.88
CA LYS A 75 33.54 60.90 10.88
C LYS A 75 34.23 59.86 11.76
N ASP A 76 35.52 60.07 11.94
CA ASP A 76 36.49 59.22 12.61
C ASP A 76 36.13 58.99 14.09
N ASP A 77 36.36 57.78 14.61
CA ASP A 77 37.17 57.56 15.82
C ASP A 77 37.27 56.06 16.17
N ALA A 78 38.46 55.68 16.62
CA ALA A 78 38.98 54.33 16.75
C ALA A 78 38.31 53.47 17.85
N LYS A 79 38.10 52.16 17.59
CA LYS A 79 38.52 51.03 18.45
C LYS A 79 38.08 49.63 17.95
N SER A 80 39.08 48.73 17.94
CA SER A 80 39.05 47.25 17.98
C SER A 80 38.30 46.43 16.91
N LYS A 81 39.07 45.82 16.00
CA LYS A 81 38.74 44.53 15.38
C LYS A 81 38.70 43.46 16.48
N ALA A 82 37.51 43.02 16.89
CA ALA A 82 37.38 41.79 17.67
C ALA A 82 37.49 40.59 16.71
N LEU A 83 38.59 39.83 16.83
CA LEU A 83 38.69 38.48 16.30
C LEU A 83 37.51 37.67 16.84
N THR A 84 36.67 37.14 15.96
CA THR A 84 35.67 36.14 16.33
C THR A 84 36.43 34.85 16.65
N LEU A 85 36.70 34.63 17.93
CA LEU A 85 37.25 33.37 18.43
C LEU A 85 36.26 32.23 18.09
N PRO A 86 36.75 31.04 17.67
CA PRO A 86 35.89 29.87 17.54
C PRO A 86 35.20 29.61 18.89
N LYS A 87 33.88 29.43 18.86
CA LYS A 87 33.12 29.07 20.07
C LYS A 87 33.74 27.79 20.64
N PRO A 88 34.12 27.75 21.92
CA PRO A 88 34.67 26.54 22.52
C PRO A 88 33.67 25.40 22.38
N GLU A 89 34.13 24.23 21.93
CA GLU A 89 33.29 23.04 21.89
C GLU A 89 32.83 22.70 23.31
N PHE A 90 31.52 22.50 23.48
CA PHE A 90 30.96 22.11 24.76
C PHE A 90 31.39 20.68 25.10
N VAL A 91 32.07 20.50 26.24
CA VAL A 91 32.44 19.20 26.77
C VAL A 91 31.52 18.85 27.94
N ASN A 92 30.79 17.73 27.83
CA ASN A 92 29.97 17.24 28.93
C ASN A 92 30.86 16.53 29.98
N THR A 93 30.98 17.14 31.17
CA THR A 93 31.71 16.59 32.31
C THR A 93 30.83 15.83 33.30
N THR A 94 29.51 15.77 33.06
CA THR A 94 28.56 15.08 33.95
C THR A 94 28.67 13.57 33.72
N PRO A 95 28.90 12.75 34.77
CA PRO A 95 28.87 11.30 34.65
C PRO A 95 27.51 10.81 34.13
N LYS A 96 27.51 9.72 33.36
CA LYS A 96 26.27 9.15 32.83
C LYS A 96 25.30 8.83 33.97
N GLY A 97 24.01 9.12 33.76
CA GLY A 97 22.94 8.89 34.75
C GLY A 97 22.87 9.92 35.89
N HIS A 98 23.82 10.84 36.00
CA HIS A 98 23.83 11.83 37.08
C HIS A 98 23.18 13.14 36.65
N LYS A 99 22.52 13.80 37.61
CA LYS A 99 21.97 15.14 37.42
C LYS A 99 23.13 16.13 37.23
N LYS A 100 23.01 17.00 36.24
CA LYS A 100 23.96 18.08 36.01
C LYS A 100 24.01 19.02 37.23
N ASP A 101 25.19 19.17 37.82
CA ASP A 101 25.45 20.14 38.88
C ASP A 101 25.77 21.51 38.27
N LEU A 102 24.95 22.49 38.60
CA LEU A 102 25.07 23.87 38.14
C LEU A 102 25.39 24.83 39.29
N SER A 103 25.62 24.35 40.51
CA SER A 103 25.83 25.18 41.71
C SER A 103 26.99 26.18 41.55
N ALA A 104 28.06 25.77 40.86
CA ALA A 104 29.24 26.59 40.60
C ALA A 104 29.25 27.24 39.20
N THR A 105 28.20 27.06 38.38
CA THR A 105 28.16 27.55 37.00
C THR A 105 27.31 28.82 36.90
N PRO A 106 27.88 29.99 36.57
CA PRO A 106 27.10 31.20 36.35
C PRO A 106 26.15 31.05 35.15
N MET A 107 25.02 31.78 35.16
CA MET A 107 24.08 31.77 34.05
C MET A 107 24.77 32.32 32.78
N ALA A 108 24.69 31.58 31.68
CA ALA A 108 25.29 31.97 30.41
C ALA A 108 24.52 33.14 29.78
N ASP A 109 25.25 34.04 29.10
CA ASP A 109 24.68 35.21 28.42
C ASP A 109 23.73 34.84 27.25
N ALA A 110 23.83 33.61 26.75
CA ALA A 110 22.99 33.10 25.66
C ALA A 110 22.66 31.61 25.85
N TYR A 111 21.50 31.20 25.34
CA TYR A 111 21.06 29.80 25.33
C TYR A 111 21.97 28.95 24.43
N HIS A 112 22.53 27.88 25.00
CA HIS A 112 23.36 26.90 24.29
C HIS A 112 22.72 25.50 24.38
N PRO A 113 21.92 25.07 23.39
CA PRO A 113 21.09 23.87 23.50
C PRO A 113 21.90 22.60 23.78
N GLN A 114 23.04 22.40 23.11
CA GLN A 114 23.89 21.23 23.35
C GLN A 114 24.41 21.16 24.80
N ALA A 115 24.65 22.32 25.42
CA ALA A 115 25.12 22.37 26.80
C ALA A 115 23.96 22.14 27.77
N VAL A 116 22.79 22.67 27.45
CA VAL A 116 21.59 22.52 28.27
C VAL A 116 21.10 21.08 28.23
N GLU A 117 20.89 20.49 27.05
CA GLU A 117 20.33 19.15 26.86
C GLU A 117 21.24 18.01 27.36
N ALA A 118 22.55 18.25 27.46
CA ALA A 118 23.50 17.24 27.91
C ALA A 118 23.13 16.66 29.28
N ALA A 119 23.32 15.35 29.43
CA ALA A 119 23.06 14.55 30.63
C ALA A 119 21.60 14.43 31.11
N TRP A 120 20.65 15.25 30.62
CA TRP A 120 19.25 15.17 31.09
C TRP A 120 18.60 13.82 30.79
N GLN A 121 18.74 13.32 29.58
CA GLN A 121 18.12 12.05 29.18
C GLN A 121 18.68 10.88 29.97
N ASP A 122 20.00 10.76 30.05
CA ASP A 122 20.64 9.71 30.86
C ASP A 122 20.17 9.77 32.33
N TRP A 123 20.07 10.97 32.91
CA TRP A 123 19.58 11.15 34.28
C TRP A 123 18.09 10.80 34.45
N TRP A 124 17.24 11.23 33.51
CA TRP A 124 15.81 10.93 33.54
C TRP A 124 15.52 9.44 33.40
N GLU A 125 16.29 8.74 32.56
CA GLU A 125 16.23 7.28 32.42
C GLU A 125 16.67 6.59 33.73
N GLU A 126 17.80 7.00 34.30
CA GLU A 126 18.31 6.44 35.56
C GLU A 126 17.33 6.61 36.74
N CYS A 127 16.62 7.75 36.80
CA CYS A 127 15.61 8.01 37.83
C CYS A 127 14.29 7.25 37.60
N GLY A 128 14.11 6.61 36.44
CA GLY A 128 12.87 5.91 36.11
C GLY A 128 11.65 6.81 35.92
N PHE A 129 11.82 8.11 35.64
CA PHE A 129 10.71 9.07 35.55
C PHE A 129 9.69 8.79 34.45
N TYR A 130 10.06 7.96 33.47
CA TYR A 130 9.19 7.58 32.36
C TYR A 130 8.43 6.29 32.61
N SER A 131 8.80 5.55 33.65
CA SER A 131 8.16 4.28 34.00
C SER A 131 6.74 4.50 34.55
N CYS A 132 5.87 3.55 34.25
CA CYS A 132 4.53 3.47 34.81
C CYS A 132 4.40 2.16 35.58
N ASP A 133 4.19 2.25 36.90
CA ASP A 133 3.96 1.08 37.75
C ASP A 133 2.50 0.61 37.59
N PRO A 134 2.25 -0.62 37.10
CA PRO A 134 0.91 -1.16 36.95
C PRO A 134 0.07 -1.08 38.23
N LYS A 135 0.69 -1.28 39.41
CA LYS A 135 -0.03 -1.22 40.70
C LYS A 135 -0.61 0.17 40.97
N THR A 136 0.13 1.21 40.60
CA THR A 136 -0.35 2.60 40.72
C THR A 136 -1.43 2.94 39.70
N ALA A 137 -1.54 2.17 38.62
CA ALA A 137 -2.57 2.36 37.59
C ALA A 137 -3.86 1.57 37.90
N GLU A 138 -3.77 0.38 38.52
CA GLU A 138 -4.92 -0.48 38.83
C GLU A 138 -6.02 0.22 39.65
N GLY A 139 -5.63 1.09 40.60
CA GLY A 139 -6.57 1.83 41.45
C GLY A 139 -7.14 3.12 40.85
N LYS A 140 -6.77 3.49 39.62
CA LYS A 140 -7.22 4.74 38.98
C LYS A 140 -8.38 4.51 38.02
N SER A 141 -9.21 5.54 37.86
CA SER A 141 -10.23 5.56 36.80
C SER A 141 -9.58 5.65 35.41
N ASP A 142 -10.34 5.34 34.36
CA ASP A 142 -9.80 5.36 33.00
C ASP A 142 -9.46 6.78 32.51
N ASP A 143 -10.16 7.81 33.01
CA ASP A 143 -9.85 9.21 32.72
C ASP A 143 -8.52 9.67 33.35
N GLU A 144 -8.05 8.96 34.37
CA GLU A 144 -6.77 9.20 35.05
C GLU A 144 -5.63 8.31 34.53
N LYS A 145 -5.87 7.58 33.43
CA LYS A 145 -4.87 6.77 32.73
C LYS A 145 -4.60 7.39 31.37
N PHE A 146 -3.34 7.35 30.95
CA PHE A 146 -2.95 7.72 29.60
C PHE A 146 -1.96 6.70 29.08
N VAL A 147 -2.34 5.96 28.03
CA VAL A 147 -1.50 4.93 27.43
C VAL A 147 -1.36 5.20 25.95
N MET A 148 -0.12 5.17 25.48
CA MET A 148 0.21 5.35 24.08
C MET A 148 1.35 4.43 23.70
N VAL A 149 1.35 3.96 22.46
CA VAL A 149 2.42 3.18 21.88
C VAL A 149 3.00 4.01 20.76
N ILE A 150 4.32 4.16 20.70
CA ILE A 150 4.94 4.82 19.55
C ILE A 150 4.60 4.01 18.30
N PRO A 151 4.18 4.64 17.19
CA PRO A 151 4.12 3.97 15.90
C PRO A 151 5.52 3.43 15.60
N PRO A 152 5.74 2.10 15.65
CA PRO A 152 7.08 1.56 15.73
C PRO A 152 7.83 1.88 14.43
N PRO A 153 8.92 2.67 14.46
CA PRO A 153 9.62 3.03 13.23
C PRO A 153 10.25 1.80 12.59
N ASN A 154 10.18 1.72 11.26
CA ASN A 154 10.77 0.64 10.49
C ASN A 154 12.30 0.65 10.61
N VAL A 155 12.92 -0.51 10.83
CA VAL A 155 14.39 -0.69 10.90
C VAL A 155 15.09 -0.59 9.53
N THR A 156 14.64 0.34 8.68
CA THR A 156 15.13 0.51 7.31
C THR A 156 16.13 1.66 7.14
N GLY A 157 16.52 2.34 8.23
CA GLY A 157 17.45 3.48 8.15
C GLY A 157 17.37 4.44 9.34
N SER A 158 17.55 5.73 9.06
CA SER A 158 17.48 6.82 10.06
C SER A 158 16.11 7.46 10.10
N LEU A 159 15.75 8.01 11.26
CA LEU A 159 14.57 8.86 11.40
C LEU A 159 14.74 10.16 10.60
N HIS A 160 13.63 10.62 10.02
CA HIS A 160 13.49 11.89 9.29
C HIS A 160 12.54 12.85 10.02
N LEU A 161 12.39 14.09 9.53
CA LEU A 161 11.57 15.14 10.17
C LEU A 161 10.13 14.72 10.49
N GLY A 162 9.48 13.91 9.65
CA GLY A 162 8.15 13.35 9.98
C GLY A 162 8.11 12.52 11.28
N HIS A 163 9.15 11.74 11.56
CA HIS A 163 9.26 11.00 12.83
C HIS A 163 9.49 11.97 14.00
N ALA A 164 10.29 13.01 13.81
CA ALA A 164 10.53 14.02 14.84
C ALA A 164 9.25 14.80 15.19
N LEU A 165 8.43 15.14 14.18
CA LEU A 165 7.11 15.75 14.40
C LEU A 165 6.19 14.82 15.19
N THR A 166 6.10 13.56 14.80
CA THR A 166 5.25 12.55 15.45
C THR A 166 5.66 12.40 16.91
N ALA A 167 6.94 12.14 17.17
CA ALA A 167 7.49 12.01 18.51
C ALA A 167 7.28 13.27 19.37
N ALA A 168 7.42 14.48 18.80
CA ALA A 168 7.22 15.73 19.53
C ALA A 168 5.76 15.91 19.98
N VAL A 169 4.79 15.56 19.14
CA VAL A 169 3.36 15.64 19.48
C VAL A 169 3.03 14.62 20.57
N GLU A 170 3.46 13.38 20.39
CA GLU A 170 3.25 12.27 21.32
C GLU A 170 3.89 12.56 22.69
N ASP A 171 5.14 13.03 22.70
CA ASP A 171 5.86 13.37 23.92
C ASP A 171 5.20 14.54 24.66
N THR A 172 4.70 15.55 23.94
CA THR A 172 3.98 16.68 24.54
C THR A 172 2.74 16.21 25.28
N LEU A 173 1.92 15.36 24.65
CA LEU A 173 0.73 14.79 25.27
C LEU A 173 1.08 13.95 26.50
N THR A 174 2.09 13.09 26.36
CA THR A 174 2.58 12.22 27.45
C THR A 174 3.04 13.05 28.65
N ARG A 175 3.86 14.08 28.41
CA ARG A 175 4.34 14.96 29.48
C ARG A 175 3.19 15.72 30.13
N TRP A 176 2.25 16.24 29.35
CA TRP A 176 1.08 16.94 29.87
C TRP A 176 0.24 16.04 30.79
N HIS A 177 -0.11 14.82 30.36
CA HIS A 177 -0.86 13.87 31.19
C HIS A 177 -0.08 13.44 32.44
N ARG A 178 1.23 13.23 32.32
CA ARG A 178 2.09 12.94 33.47
C ARG A 178 2.08 14.09 34.48
N MET A 179 2.10 15.35 34.02
CA MET A 179 2.01 16.55 34.86
C MET A 179 0.63 16.75 35.49
N LEU A 180 -0.44 16.23 34.89
CA LEU A 180 -1.78 16.19 35.48
C LEU A 180 -1.90 15.10 36.59
N GLY A 181 -0.88 14.28 36.79
CA GLY A 181 -0.89 13.17 37.76
C GLY A 181 -1.54 11.89 37.23
N HIS A 182 -1.80 11.79 35.93
CA HIS A 182 -2.37 10.59 35.32
C HIS A 182 -1.32 9.45 35.34
N SER A 183 -1.77 8.21 35.49
CA SER A 183 -0.90 7.04 35.28
C SER A 183 -0.58 6.93 33.80
N THR A 184 0.64 7.33 33.45
CA THR A 184 1.03 7.64 32.07
C THR A 184 2.07 6.64 31.55
N LEU A 185 1.73 5.90 30.51
CA LEU A 185 2.61 4.93 29.85
C LEU A 185 2.77 5.29 28.37
N TYR A 186 4.01 5.53 27.95
CA TYR A 186 4.36 5.74 26.55
C TYR A 186 5.40 4.68 26.13
N VAL A 187 4.96 3.67 25.37
CA VAL A 187 5.74 2.46 25.07
C VAL A 187 6.59 2.66 23.82
N PRO A 188 7.93 2.47 23.88
CA PRO A 188 8.79 2.51 22.72
C PRO A 188 8.84 1.16 21.99
N GLY A 189 9.12 1.19 20.68
CA GLY A 189 9.39 -0.02 19.92
C GLY A 189 9.82 0.26 18.48
N THR A 190 10.24 -0.80 17.79
CA THR A 190 10.67 -0.76 16.38
C THR A 190 10.04 -1.88 15.56
N ASP A 191 9.80 -1.61 14.28
CA ASP A 191 9.19 -2.58 13.35
C ASP A 191 10.27 -3.21 12.45
N HIS A 192 10.25 -4.54 12.35
CA HIS A 192 11.06 -5.32 11.42
C HIS A 192 10.74 -5.01 9.96
N ALA A 193 9.54 -4.51 9.65
CA ALA A 193 9.10 -4.04 8.33
C ALA A 193 9.19 -5.09 7.20
N GLY A 194 9.32 -6.38 7.53
CA GLY A 194 9.38 -7.52 6.62
C GLY A 194 10.15 -7.25 5.32
N ILE A 195 9.41 -7.17 4.21
CA ILE A 195 9.94 -7.01 2.85
C ILE A 195 10.73 -5.71 2.68
N ALA A 196 10.40 -4.64 3.40
CA ALA A 196 11.13 -3.38 3.31
C ALA A 196 12.56 -3.53 3.83
N THR A 197 12.74 -4.17 4.99
CA THR A 197 14.07 -4.47 5.54
C THR A 197 14.81 -5.45 4.64
N GLN A 198 14.14 -6.51 4.16
CA GLN A 198 14.74 -7.44 3.19
C GLN A 198 15.30 -6.70 1.97
N SER A 199 14.52 -5.80 1.37
CA SER A 199 14.93 -5.04 0.17
C SER A 199 16.13 -4.13 0.43
N VAL A 200 16.23 -3.54 1.62
CA VAL A 200 17.36 -2.68 2.00
C VAL A 200 18.62 -3.51 2.22
N VAL A 201 18.50 -4.65 2.92
CA VAL A 201 19.62 -5.58 3.16
C VAL A 201 20.11 -6.20 1.84
N GLU A 202 19.20 -6.57 0.93
CA GLU A 202 19.58 -7.03 -0.42
C GLU A 202 20.36 -5.98 -1.21
N LYS A 203 19.93 -4.71 -1.18
CA LYS A 203 20.65 -3.60 -1.84
C LYS A 203 22.03 -3.37 -1.21
N MET A 204 22.15 -3.47 0.11
CA MET A 204 23.42 -3.39 0.82
C MET A 204 24.35 -4.52 0.39
N LEU A 205 23.87 -5.76 0.42
CA LEU A 205 24.64 -6.95 0.00
C LEU A 205 25.13 -6.82 -1.44
N MET A 206 24.26 -6.43 -2.37
CA MET A 206 24.65 -6.21 -3.77
C MET A 206 25.70 -5.09 -3.92
N LYS A 207 25.65 -4.06 -3.09
CA LYS A 207 26.62 -2.95 -3.13
C LYS A 207 27.98 -3.35 -2.56
N GLU A 208 28.00 -4.07 -1.44
CA GLU A 208 29.22 -4.38 -0.69
C GLU A 208 29.93 -5.63 -1.21
N THR A 209 29.17 -6.67 -1.50
CA THR A 209 29.68 -8.00 -1.81
C THR A 209 29.36 -8.45 -3.24
N LYS A 210 28.48 -7.74 -3.95
CA LYS A 210 27.91 -8.16 -5.24
C LYS A 210 27.21 -9.52 -5.19
N GLN A 211 26.78 -9.95 -4.00
CA GLN A 211 26.04 -11.18 -3.78
C GLN A 211 24.55 -10.88 -3.60
N THR A 212 23.72 -11.82 -4.04
CA THR A 212 22.26 -11.82 -3.82
C THR A 212 21.91 -12.63 -2.58
N ARG A 213 20.68 -12.51 -2.08
CA ARG A 213 20.17 -13.37 -1.00
C ARG A 213 20.16 -14.86 -1.35
N HIS A 214 20.11 -15.19 -2.64
CA HIS A 214 20.10 -16.58 -3.10
C HIS A 214 21.50 -17.19 -3.03
N ASP A 215 22.54 -16.38 -3.24
CA ASP A 215 23.94 -16.81 -3.14
C ASP A 215 24.36 -17.11 -1.70
N LEU A 216 23.80 -16.37 -0.73
CA LEU A 216 24.07 -16.56 0.71
C LEU A 216 23.30 -17.73 1.33
N GLY A 217 22.11 -18.04 0.81
CA GLY A 217 21.17 -18.96 1.45
C GLY A 217 20.42 -18.32 2.63
N ARG A 218 19.35 -18.99 3.07
CA ARG A 218 18.37 -18.44 4.03
C ARG A 218 18.97 -18.11 5.39
N GLU A 219 19.75 -19.02 5.97
CA GLU A 219 20.26 -18.87 7.34
C GLU A 219 21.23 -17.70 7.46
N GLU A 220 22.21 -17.62 6.56
CA GLU A 220 23.19 -16.51 6.54
C GLU A 220 22.52 -15.18 6.20
N PHE A 221 21.54 -15.18 5.30
CA PHE A 221 20.77 -13.97 5.01
C PHE A 221 20.01 -13.47 6.24
N ILE A 222 19.38 -14.37 7.01
CA ILE A 222 18.68 -13.99 8.26
C ILE A 222 19.68 -13.41 9.27
N LYS A 223 20.88 -13.99 9.42
CA LYS A 223 21.92 -13.42 10.29
C LYS A 223 22.26 -11.99 9.88
N LYS A 224 22.44 -11.73 8.58
CA LYS A 224 22.69 -10.37 8.06
C LYS A 224 21.55 -9.39 8.36
N VAL A 225 20.30 -9.84 8.29
CA VAL A 225 19.14 -9.01 8.68
C VAL A 225 19.17 -8.66 10.17
N TRP A 226 19.56 -9.58 11.04
CA TRP A 226 19.71 -9.31 12.48
C TRP A 226 20.89 -8.40 12.79
N GLU A 227 22.02 -8.54 12.10
CA GLU A 227 23.16 -7.61 12.19
C GLU A 227 22.72 -6.18 11.81
N TRP A 228 22.00 -6.03 10.69
CA TRP A 228 21.42 -4.77 10.27
C TRP A 228 20.47 -4.19 11.33
N LYS A 229 19.58 -5.01 11.91
CA LYS A 229 18.70 -4.57 13.00
C LYS A 229 19.49 -4.07 14.20
N GLY A 230 20.59 -4.74 14.56
CA GLY A 230 21.46 -4.32 15.65
C GLY A 230 22.03 -2.92 15.43
N GLU A 231 22.56 -2.65 14.24
CA GLU A 231 23.15 -1.35 13.91
C GLU A 231 22.10 -0.23 13.80
N TYR A 232 21.04 -0.46 13.02
CA TYR A 232 20.05 0.58 12.70
C TYR A 232 18.97 0.74 13.77
N GLY A 233 18.59 -0.34 14.46
CA GLY A 233 17.67 -0.26 15.60
C GLY A 233 18.24 0.60 16.72
N ASN A 234 19.52 0.42 17.06
CA ASN A 234 20.22 1.26 18.05
C ASN A 234 20.28 2.74 17.63
N ARG A 235 20.39 3.00 16.32
CA ARG A 235 20.38 4.37 15.80
C ARG A 235 19.02 5.04 15.98
N ILE A 236 17.92 4.35 15.69
CA ILE A 236 16.55 4.87 15.87
C ILE A 236 16.32 5.25 17.33
N THR A 237 16.65 4.36 18.26
CA THR A 237 16.46 4.60 19.69
C THR A 237 17.35 5.73 20.19
N THR A 238 18.58 5.84 19.69
CA THR A 238 19.48 6.98 19.98
C THR A 238 18.89 8.30 19.48
N GLN A 239 18.29 8.34 18.28
CA GLN A 239 17.65 9.54 17.75
C GLN A 239 16.43 9.96 18.59
N LEU A 240 15.58 9.01 19.01
CA LEU A 240 14.44 9.28 19.88
C LEU A 240 14.85 9.80 21.26
N ARG A 241 15.92 9.23 21.86
CA ARG A 241 16.53 9.77 23.09
C ARG A 241 17.04 11.19 22.87
N ARG A 242 17.76 11.42 21.77
CA ARG A 242 18.32 12.74 21.45
C ARG A 242 17.24 13.80 21.23
N LEU A 243 16.07 13.43 20.70
CA LEU A 243 14.90 14.30 20.59
C LEU A 243 14.25 14.63 21.94
N GLY A 244 14.57 13.87 22.99
CA GLY A 244 14.04 14.10 24.33
C GLY A 244 12.78 13.29 24.66
N SER A 245 12.48 12.23 23.92
CA SER A 245 11.24 11.45 24.08
C SER A 245 11.14 10.80 25.47
N SER A 246 10.04 11.01 26.18
CA SER A 246 9.77 10.50 27.54
C SER A 246 9.08 9.13 27.57
N VAL A 247 9.61 8.21 26.76
CA VAL A 247 9.15 6.83 26.62
C VAL A 247 9.72 5.92 27.72
N ASP A 248 9.00 4.86 28.05
CA ASP A 248 9.45 3.84 29.00
C ASP A 248 10.40 2.83 28.31
N TRP A 249 11.69 3.15 28.26
CA TRP A 249 12.71 2.31 27.63
C TRP A 249 12.83 0.90 28.24
N SER A 250 12.39 0.69 29.47
CA SER A 250 12.37 -0.65 30.09
C SER A 250 11.39 -1.60 29.38
N ARG A 251 10.44 -1.04 28.62
CA ARG A 251 9.41 -1.76 27.88
C ARG A 251 9.61 -1.70 26.37
N GLU A 252 10.83 -1.40 25.91
CA GLU A 252 11.13 -1.44 24.48
C GLU A 252 10.77 -2.81 23.87
N ARG A 253 10.10 -2.77 22.71
CA ARG A 253 9.71 -3.95 21.95
C ARG A 253 10.20 -3.91 20.52
N PHE A 254 10.43 -5.09 19.97
CA PHE A 254 10.69 -5.31 18.56
C PHE A 254 9.67 -6.30 18.03
N THR A 255 9.07 -6.01 16.89
CA THR A 255 7.98 -6.84 16.33
C THR A 255 8.31 -8.32 16.12
N MET A 256 9.60 -8.68 15.98
CA MET A 256 10.06 -10.08 15.94
C MET A 256 10.79 -10.54 17.22
N ASP A 257 10.67 -9.82 18.34
CA ASP A 257 11.10 -10.34 19.64
C ASP A 257 10.23 -11.52 20.08
N GLU A 258 10.67 -12.23 21.11
CA GLU A 258 10.00 -13.45 21.59
C GLU A 258 8.55 -13.19 22.02
N MET A 259 8.29 -12.07 22.71
CA MET A 259 6.96 -11.75 23.23
C MET A 259 6.00 -11.39 22.09
N CYS A 260 6.42 -10.51 21.17
CA CYS A 260 5.64 -10.12 20.02
C CYS A 260 5.37 -11.30 19.09
N SER A 261 6.36 -12.17 18.88
CA SER A 261 6.21 -13.38 18.07
C SER A 261 5.19 -14.35 18.67
N LYS A 262 5.23 -14.57 19.99
CA LYS A 262 4.20 -15.36 20.69
C LYS A 262 2.81 -14.74 20.57
N ALA A 263 2.71 -13.41 20.67
CA ALA A 263 1.44 -12.71 20.51
C ALA A 263 0.85 -12.89 19.09
N VAL A 264 1.68 -12.86 18.05
CA VAL A 264 1.23 -13.11 16.67
C VAL A 264 0.79 -14.55 16.47
N ILE A 265 1.52 -15.52 17.04
CA ILE A 265 1.15 -16.95 16.98
C ILE A 265 -0.19 -17.18 17.69
N GLU A 266 -0.36 -16.62 18.88
CA GLU A 266 -1.61 -16.71 19.64
C GLU A 266 -2.77 -16.08 18.87
N ALA A 267 -2.59 -14.88 18.31
CA ALA A 267 -3.62 -14.22 17.49
C ALA A 267 -3.98 -15.07 16.26
N PHE A 268 -2.99 -15.65 15.59
CA PHE A 268 -3.22 -16.55 14.47
C PHE A 268 -4.03 -17.79 14.88
N ASN A 269 -3.65 -18.44 15.98
CA ASN A 269 -4.36 -19.62 16.47
C ASN A 269 -5.81 -19.29 16.83
N ARG A 270 -6.05 -18.20 17.56
CA ARG A 270 -7.41 -17.74 17.87
C ARG A 270 -8.23 -17.47 16.63
N PHE A 271 -7.69 -16.72 15.67
CA PHE A 271 -8.43 -16.45 14.43
C PHE A 271 -8.71 -17.72 13.63
N HIS A 272 -7.83 -18.73 13.70
CA HIS A 272 -8.09 -20.02 13.08
C HIS A 272 -9.16 -20.82 13.84
N GLU A 273 -9.07 -20.90 15.17
CA GLU A 273 -10.04 -21.56 16.05
C GLU A 273 -11.44 -20.94 15.93
N ASP A 274 -11.51 -19.62 15.79
CA ASP A 274 -12.76 -18.86 15.58
C ASP A 274 -13.30 -18.97 14.14
N GLY A 275 -12.62 -19.71 13.25
CA GLY A 275 -13.01 -19.86 11.84
C GLY A 275 -12.85 -18.59 11.00
N LEU A 276 -12.15 -17.58 11.51
CA LEU A 276 -11.87 -16.32 10.80
C LEU A 276 -10.73 -16.47 9.79
N LEU A 277 -9.87 -17.49 9.92
CA LEU A 277 -8.83 -17.83 8.95
C LEU A 277 -9.20 -19.08 8.18
N TYR A 278 -9.10 -19.00 6.86
CA TYR A 278 -9.28 -20.15 5.98
C TYR A 278 -8.23 -20.14 4.87
N ARG A 279 -7.98 -21.32 4.32
CA ARG A 279 -7.02 -21.53 3.24
C ARG A 279 -7.81 -21.71 1.94
N ALA A 280 -7.56 -20.86 0.94
CA ALA A 280 -8.26 -20.91 -0.33
C ALA A 280 -7.39 -20.51 -1.53
N GLU A 281 -7.74 -21.05 -2.69
CA GLU A 281 -7.28 -20.58 -3.99
C GLU A 281 -7.98 -19.25 -4.31
N ARG A 282 -7.26 -18.15 -4.08
CA ARG A 282 -7.77 -16.81 -4.35
C ARG A 282 -6.88 -16.11 -5.36
N LEU A 283 -7.52 -15.37 -6.27
CA LEU A 283 -6.84 -14.41 -7.11
C LEU A 283 -6.30 -13.29 -6.22
N GLY A 284 -4.99 -13.04 -6.31
CA GLY A 284 -4.33 -11.94 -5.62
C GLY A 284 -3.41 -11.17 -6.56
N ASN A 285 -2.92 -10.03 -6.11
CA ASN A 285 -1.89 -9.31 -6.85
C ASN A 285 -0.55 -10.01 -6.66
N TRP A 286 0.09 -10.42 -7.75
CA TRP A 286 1.38 -11.09 -7.76
C TRP A 286 2.44 -10.19 -8.36
N SER A 287 3.58 -10.08 -7.68
CA SER A 287 4.76 -9.40 -8.22
C SER A 287 5.73 -10.41 -8.80
N CYS A 288 5.81 -10.50 -10.12
CA CYS A 288 6.79 -11.35 -10.81
C CYS A 288 8.24 -10.98 -10.46
N ALA A 289 8.50 -9.69 -10.19
CA ALA A 289 9.81 -9.20 -9.78
C ALA A 289 10.24 -9.71 -8.39
N LEU A 290 9.31 -9.73 -7.43
CA LEU A 290 9.59 -10.14 -6.04
C LEU A 290 9.27 -11.61 -5.77
N LYS A 291 8.53 -12.26 -6.68
CA LYS A 291 7.97 -13.62 -6.53
C LYS A 291 7.14 -13.76 -5.25
N SER A 292 6.27 -12.78 -5.02
CA SER A 292 5.44 -12.70 -3.83
C SER A 292 4.07 -12.11 -4.14
N ALA A 293 3.07 -12.54 -3.38
CA ALA A 293 1.79 -11.86 -3.30
C ALA A 293 1.96 -10.46 -2.68
N ILE A 294 1.15 -9.52 -3.15
CA ILE A 294 1.13 -8.10 -2.77
C ILE A 294 -0.31 -7.76 -2.35
N SER A 295 -0.44 -7.10 -1.21
CA SER A 295 -1.76 -6.69 -0.71
C SER A 295 -2.32 -5.52 -1.52
N ASP A 296 -3.65 -5.35 -1.54
CA ASP A 296 -4.31 -4.26 -2.30
C ASP A 296 -3.82 -2.86 -1.90
N ILE A 297 -3.44 -2.66 -0.63
CA ILE A 297 -2.92 -1.37 -0.14
C ILE A 297 -1.49 -1.09 -0.62
N GLU A 298 -0.77 -2.12 -1.06
CA GLU A 298 0.59 -2.02 -1.59
C GLU A 298 0.61 -1.90 -3.12
N VAL A 299 -0.56 -1.74 -3.75
CA VAL A 299 -0.71 -1.51 -5.20
C VAL A 299 -0.82 -0.02 -5.49
N ASP A 300 0.17 0.50 -6.21
CA ASP A 300 0.08 1.81 -6.84
C ASP A 300 -0.66 1.68 -8.18
N TYR A 301 -1.41 2.70 -8.56
CA TYR A 301 -2.11 2.66 -9.84
C TYR A 301 -1.70 3.82 -10.75
N ILE A 302 -1.55 3.49 -12.02
CA ILE A 302 -1.41 4.48 -13.09
C ILE A 302 -2.63 4.40 -14.01
N GLU A 303 -3.16 5.57 -14.37
CA GLU A 303 -4.21 5.71 -15.37
C GLU A 303 -3.57 5.97 -16.73
N LEU A 304 -3.97 5.18 -17.72
CA LEU A 304 -3.59 5.36 -19.11
C LEU A 304 -4.82 5.85 -19.87
N GLU A 305 -4.73 7.02 -20.50
CA GLU A 305 -5.82 7.57 -21.32
C GLU A 305 -5.95 6.90 -22.69
N GLY A 306 -4.99 6.02 -23.04
CA GLY A 306 -4.97 5.29 -24.30
C GLY A 306 -3.60 4.66 -24.54
N ARG A 307 -3.31 4.37 -25.82
CA ARG A 307 -2.11 3.66 -26.27
C ARG A 307 -0.82 4.26 -25.69
N THR A 308 -0.13 3.49 -24.86
CA THR A 308 1.07 3.91 -24.12
C THR A 308 2.10 2.79 -24.11
N PHE A 309 3.36 3.12 -24.36
CA PHE A 309 4.48 2.19 -24.23
C PHE A 309 5.14 2.34 -22.86
N LEU A 310 5.21 1.24 -22.10
CA LEU A 310 5.81 1.21 -20.75
C LEU A 310 6.93 0.18 -20.68
N GLU A 311 8.00 0.54 -20.00
CA GLU A 311 9.09 -0.38 -19.64
C GLU A 311 8.62 -1.36 -18.56
N VAL A 312 8.90 -2.64 -18.77
CA VAL A 312 8.58 -3.71 -17.83
C VAL A 312 9.88 -4.21 -17.23
N LYS A 313 10.07 -4.01 -15.92
CA LYS A 313 11.37 -4.16 -15.27
C LYS A 313 11.87 -5.60 -15.25
N THR A 314 10.96 -6.56 -15.30
CA THR A 314 11.28 -7.99 -15.33
C THR A 314 11.69 -8.50 -16.71
N HIS A 315 11.53 -7.69 -17.77
CA HIS A 315 11.86 -8.08 -19.14
C HIS A 315 13.20 -7.49 -19.58
N LYS A 316 14.07 -8.32 -20.17
CA LYS A 316 15.42 -7.91 -20.63
C LYS A 316 15.41 -7.25 -22.01
N GLY A 317 14.26 -6.80 -22.50
CA GLY A 317 14.07 -6.38 -23.88
C GLY A 317 13.91 -7.55 -24.84
N ASN A 318 13.36 -7.27 -26.01
CA ASN A 318 13.22 -8.22 -27.11
C ASN A 318 13.84 -7.64 -28.39
N ALA A 319 13.80 -8.40 -29.49
CA ALA A 319 14.37 -7.98 -30.77
C ALA A 319 13.78 -6.65 -31.29
N ASN A 320 12.52 -6.35 -30.93
CA ASN A 320 11.79 -5.17 -31.37
C ASN A 320 12.02 -3.95 -30.47
N ASP A 321 12.18 -4.15 -29.16
CA ASP A 321 12.55 -3.09 -28.21
C ASP A 321 13.56 -3.61 -27.17
N PRO A 322 14.86 -3.24 -27.30
CA PRO A 322 15.91 -3.70 -26.40
C PRO A 322 15.79 -3.14 -24.98
N LYS A 323 14.88 -2.19 -24.73
CA LYS A 323 14.58 -1.65 -23.39
C LYS A 323 13.41 -2.36 -22.71
N GLY A 324 12.78 -3.34 -23.36
CA GLY A 324 11.65 -4.07 -22.77
C GLY A 324 10.42 -3.20 -22.59
N ARG A 325 10.15 -2.33 -23.57
CA ARG A 325 8.92 -1.53 -23.59
C ARG A 325 7.82 -2.25 -24.35
N TYR A 326 6.64 -2.30 -23.74
CA TYR A 326 5.47 -2.97 -24.29
C TYR A 326 4.28 -2.04 -24.36
N GLU A 327 3.36 -2.38 -25.25
CA GLU A 327 2.14 -1.63 -25.50
C GLU A 327 1.05 -1.95 -24.46
N PHE A 328 0.47 -0.88 -23.90
CA PHE A 328 -0.67 -0.89 -22.99
C PHE A 328 -1.69 0.18 -23.40
N GLY A 329 -2.89 0.14 -22.80
CA GLY A 329 -3.96 1.08 -23.12
C GLY A 329 -4.54 0.86 -24.52
N VAL A 330 -4.59 -0.41 -24.94
CA VAL A 330 -5.15 -0.83 -26.23
C VAL A 330 -6.10 -1.99 -25.97
N LEU A 331 -7.25 -1.95 -26.62
CA LEU A 331 -8.19 -3.05 -26.68
C LEU A 331 -8.00 -3.77 -28.02
N THR A 332 -7.62 -5.04 -27.96
CA THR A 332 -7.38 -5.89 -29.13
C THR A 332 -8.58 -6.79 -29.37
N SER A 333 -9.15 -6.70 -30.56
CA SER A 333 -10.26 -7.54 -31.01
C SER A 333 -9.75 -8.72 -31.81
N PHE A 334 -10.22 -9.92 -31.48
CA PHE A 334 -9.91 -11.17 -32.19
C PHE A 334 -11.12 -12.10 -32.18
N ALA A 335 -11.07 -13.10 -33.07
CA ALA A 335 -12.16 -14.02 -33.32
C ALA A 335 -11.85 -15.44 -32.83
N TYR A 336 -12.83 -16.04 -32.15
CA TYR A 336 -12.88 -17.46 -31.87
C TYR A 336 -13.76 -18.19 -32.92
N PRO A 337 -13.28 -19.26 -33.56
CA PRO A 337 -14.14 -20.14 -34.37
C PRO A 337 -15.24 -20.79 -33.53
N ILE A 338 -16.48 -20.80 -34.03
CA ILE A 338 -17.58 -21.55 -33.41
C ILE A 338 -17.43 -23.04 -33.74
N GLU A 339 -17.68 -23.92 -32.77
CA GLU A 339 -17.70 -25.35 -32.99
C GLU A 339 -18.72 -25.75 -34.07
N ASP A 340 -18.31 -26.64 -34.98
CA ASP A 340 -19.13 -27.17 -36.08
C ASP A 340 -19.78 -26.09 -36.97
N SER A 341 -19.14 -24.93 -37.12
CA SER A 341 -19.62 -23.81 -37.91
C SER A 341 -18.49 -23.01 -38.55
N ASP A 342 -18.78 -22.33 -39.66
CA ASP A 342 -17.90 -21.32 -40.26
C ASP A 342 -18.03 -19.94 -39.57
N GLU A 343 -18.97 -19.80 -38.63
CA GLU A 343 -19.17 -18.59 -37.84
C GLU A 343 -18.01 -18.34 -36.88
N LYS A 344 -17.75 -17.06 -36.59
CA LYS A 344 -16.72 -16.61 -35.66
C LYS A 344 -17.33 -15.69 -34.62
N LEU A 345 -16.95 -15.88 -33.35
CA LEU A 345 -17.32 -14.99 -32.26
C LEU A 345 -16.18 -14.03 -31.96
N ILE A 346 -16.41 -12.73 -32.16
CA ILE A 346 -15.41 -11.69 -31.93
C ILE A 346 -15.47 -11.25 -30.47
N VAL A 347 -14.33 -11.24 -29.80
CA VAL A 347 -14.13 -10.74 -28.44
C VAL A 347 -13.05 -9.66 -28.43
N ALA A 348 -13.02 -8.85 -27.38
CA ALA A 348 -12.04 -7.79 -27.22
C ALA A 348 -11.34 -7.87 -25.86
N THR A 349 -10.02 -7.67 -25.82
CA THR A 349 -9.21 -7.77 -24.59
C THR A 349 -8.03 -6.81 -24.57
N THR A 350 -7.66 -6.31 -23.39
CA THR A 350 -6.42 -5.55 -23.18
C THR A 350 -5.21 -6.46 -22.87
N ARG A 351 -5.46 -7.75 -22.67
CA ARG A 351 -4.49 -8.76 -22.23
C ARG A 351 -4.55 -9.98 -23.13
N LEU A 352 -4.06 -9.85 -24.36
CA LEU A 352 -4.18 -10.89 -25.36
C LEU A 352 -3.47 -12.19 -24.94
N GLU A 353 -2.30 -12.11 -24.30
CA GLU A 353 -1.56 -13.25 -23.77
C GLU A 353 -2.37 -14.15 -22.81
N THR A 354 -3.36 -13.58 -22.11
CA THR A 354 -4.20 -14.34 -21.17
C THR A 354 -5.20 -15.24 -21.88
N MET A 355 -5.46 -15.02 -23.19
CA MET A 355 -6.40 -15.83 -23.97
C MET A 355 -6.05 -17.32 -23.96
N LEU A 356 -4.76 -17.65 -23.76
CA LEU A 356 -4.26 -19.02 -23.64
C LEU A 356 -4.89 -19.80 -22.48
N GLY A 357 -5.38 -19.09 -21.46
CA GLY A 357 -6.03 -19.64 -20.27
C GLY A 357 -7.55 -19.53 -20.31
N ASP A 358 -8.15 -19.11 -21.43
CA ASP A 358 -9.58 -18.89 -21.50
C ASP A 358 -10.36 -20.17 -21.23
N THR A 359 -11.40 -20.08 -20.40
CA THR A 359 -12.24 -21.21 -20.00
C THR A 359 -13.73 -20.99 -20.30
N ALA A 360 -14.12 -19.78 -20.70
CA ALA A 360 -15.40 -19.50 -21.36
C ALA A 360 -15.30 -18.26 -22.27
N VAL A 361 -16.34 -18.05 -23.07
CA VAL A 361 -16.70 -16.72 -23.60
C VAL A 361 -18.06 -16.35 -23.01
N ALA A 362 -18.16 -15.21 -22.33
CA ALA A 362 -19.41 -14.73 -21.77
C ALA A 362 -20.13 -13.81 -22.76
N ILE A 363 -21.43 -13.99 -22.88
CA ILE A 363 -22.38 -13.12 -23.60
C ILE A 363 -23.51 -12.73 -22.66
N HIS A 364 -24.21 -11.64 -22.97
CA HIS A 364 -25.38 -11.24 -22.19
C HIS A 364 -26.60 -12.11 -22.61
N PRO A 365 -27.39 -12.67 -21.67
CA PRO A 365 -28.51 -13.58 -21.99
C PRO A 365 -29.60 -12.94 -22.88
N GLU A 366 -29.79 -11.63 -22.78
CA GLU A 366 -30.77 -10.91 -23.61
C GLU A 366 -30.20 -10.32 -24.90
N ASP A 367 -28.93 -10.57 -25.22
CA ASP A 367 -28.34 -10.08 -26.45
C ASP A 367 -28.84 -10.87 -27.66
N THR A 368 -29.77 -10.27 -28.41
CA THR A 368 -30.38 -10.89 -29.60
C THR A 368 -29.36 -11.25 -30.68
N ARG A 369 -28.17 -10.62 -30.68
CA ARG A 369 -27.08 -10.95 -31.62
C ARG A 369 -26.50 -12.34 -31.40
N TYR A 370 -26.58 -12.85 -30.16
CA TYR A 370 -25.90 -14.08 -29.74
C TYR A 370 -26.84 -15.16 -29.20
N LYS A 371 -28.17 -14.98 -29.25
CA LYS A 371 -29.16 -15.96 -28.77
C LYS A 371 -28.98 -17.36 -29.36
N HIS A 372 -28.54 -17.47 -30.62
CA HIS A 372 -28.27 -18.74 -31.30
C HIS A 372 -26.96 -19.43 -30.86
N LEU A 373 -26.14 -18.76 -30.04
CA LEU A 373 -24.87 -19.27 -29.51
C LEU A 373 -24.96 -19.72 -28.05
N HIS A 374 -26.12 -19.59 -27.41
CA HIS A 374 -26.31 -20.02 -26.02
C HIS A 374 -26.01 -21.52 -25.87
N GLY A 375 -25.10 -21.86 -24.96
CA GLY A 375 -24.71 -23.25 -24.68
C GLY A 375 -23.87 -23.92 -25.77
N LYS A 376 -23.47 -23.19 -26.83
CA LYS A 376 -22.50 -23.67 -27.81
C LYS A 376 -21.07 -23.51 -27.29
N HIS A 377 -20.11 -24.03 -28.03
CA HIS A 377 -18.69 -23.87 -27.74
C HIS A 377 -17.99 -23.11 -28.85
N VAL A 378 -16.93 -22.41 -28.46
CA VAL A 378 -15.91 -21.94 -29.38
C VAL A 378 -14.69 -22.86 -29.31
N VAL A 379 -13.86 -22.85 -30.36
CA VAL A 379 -12.62 -23.63 -30.42
C VAL A 379 -11.43 -22.71 -30.19
N HIS A 380 -10.61 -23.02 -29.20
CA HIS A 380 -9.42 -22.24 -28.93
C HIS A 380 -8.36 -22.41 -30.05
N PRO A 381 -7.87 -21.32 -30.67
CA PRO A 381 -7.16 -21.36 -31.96
C PRO A 381 -5.77 -22.03 -31.91
N PHE A 382 -5.17 -22.17 -30.72
CA PHE A 382 -3.81 -22.69 -30.55
C PHE A 382 -3.73 -24.07 -29.89
N ASN A 383 -4.71 -24.45 -29.08
CA ASN A 383 -4.68 -25.72 -28.33
C ASN A 383 -5.90 -26.61 -28.62
N GLY A 384 -6.85 -26.15 -29.45
CA GLY A 384 -8.01 -26.91 -29.87
C GLY A 384 -9.05 -27.18 -28.78
N ARG A 385 -8.88 -26.63 -27.56
CA ARG A 385 -9.85 -26.82 -26.48
C ARG A 385 -11.20 -26.22 -26.86
N LYS A 386 -12.26 -26.97 -26.53
CA LYS A 386 -13.64 -26.48 -26.63
C LYS A 386 -13.94 -25.62 -25.41
N ILE A 387 -14.31 -24.38 -25.64
CA ILE A 387 -14.56 -23.37 -24.62
C ILE A 387 -16.05 -23.03 -24.64
N PRO A 388 -16.81 -23.24 -23.55
CA PRO A 388 -18.23 -22.96 -23.51
C PRO A 388 -18.55 -21.47 -23.67
N ILE A 389 -19.68 -21.18 -24.30
CA ILE A 389 -20.29 -19.85 -24.34
C ILE A 389 -21.32 -19.77 -23.20
N VAL A 390 -21.02 -18.95 -22.20
CA VAL A 390 -21.85 -18.78 -20.99
C VAL A 390 -22.66 -17.49 -21.07
N CYS A 391 -23.82 -17.48 -20.43
CA CYS A 391 -24.69 -16.30 -20.35
C CYS A 391 -24.51 -15.63 -18.98
N ASP A 392 -23.85 -14.47 -18.93
CA ASP A 392 -23.57 -13.73 -17.69
C ASP A 392 -24.02 -12.27 -17.84
N ALA A 393 -25.14 -11.92 -17.22
CA ALA A 393 -25.69 -10.57 -17.24
C ALA A 393 -24.99 -9.59 -16.29
N GLU A 394 -24.21 -10.09 -15.31
CA GLU A 394 -23.50 -9.25 -14.35
C GLU A 394 -22.19 -8.73 -14.94
N LEU A 395 -21.50 -9.57 -15.72
CA LEU A 395 -20.21 -9.23 -16.32
C LEU A 395 -20.35 -8.50 -17.66
N VAL A 396 -21.29 -8.92 -18.50
CA VAL A 396 -21.32 -8.51 -19.91
C VAL A 396 -22.18 -7.27 -20.12
N ASP A 397 -21.53 -6.16 -20.48
CA ASP A 397 -22.22 -4.98 -21.02
C ASP A 397 -22.38 -5.13 -22.55
N MET A 398 -23.64 -5.19 -23.01
CA MET A 398 -23.97 -5.30 -24.44
C MET A 398 -23.44 -4.14 -25.29
N ALA A 399 -23.27 -2.95 -24.69
CA ALA A 399 -22.82 -1.74 -25.37
C ALA A 399 -21.28 -1.63 -25.44
N PHE A 400 -20.55 -2.43 -24.67
CA PHE A 400 -19.10 -2.36 -24.62
C PHE A 400 -18.44 -3.40 -25.55
N GLY A 401 -17.48 -2.93 -26.36
CA GLY A 401 -16.76 -3.79 -27.31
C GLY A 401 -17.74 -4.49 -28.27
N THR A 402 -17.68 -5.82 -28.30
CA THR A 402 -18.59 -6.64 -29.12
C THR A 402 -19.83 -7.11 -28.37
N GLY A 403 -19.91 -6.93 -27.05
CA GLY A 403 -20.91 -7.62 -26.21
C GLY A 403 -20.58 -9.09 -25.93
N ALA A 404 -19.34 -9.52 -26.24
CA ALA A 404 -18.81 -10.83 -25.89
C ALA A 404 -17.43 -10.68 -25.22
N VAL A 405 -17.23 -11.35 -24.09
CA VAL A 405 -16.05 -11.19 -23.24
C VAL A 405 -15.35 -12.54 -23.09
N LYS A 406 -14.05 -12.60 -23.40
CA LYS A 406 -13.25 -13.79 -23.08
C LYS A 406 -13.06 -13.93 -21.57
N ILE A 407 -13.18 -15.14 -21.03
CA ILE A 407 -13.12 -15.38 -19.59
C ILE A 407 -11.87 -16.17 -19.24
N THR A 408 -10.93 -15.53 -18.52
CA THR A 408 -9.72 -16.15 -17.95
C THR A 408 -9.73 -16.04 -16.41
N PRO A 409 -10.45 -16.92 -15.69
CA PRO A 409 -10.68 -16.76 -14.25
C PRO A 409 -9.41 -16.68 -13.39
N ALA A 410 -8.32 -17.30 -13.83
CA ALA A 410 -7.06 -17.30 -13.10
C ALA A 410 -6.24 -16.00 -13.23
N HIS A 411 -6.66 -15.05 -14.07
CA HIS A 411 -5.86 -13.89 -14.46
C HIS A 411 -6.60 -12.54 -14.48
N ASP A 412 -7.90 -12.49 -14.16
CA ASP A 412 -8.64 -11.24 -14.04
C ASP A 412 -9.70 -11.31 -12.93
N PRO A 413 -9.85 -10.29 -12.07
CA PRO A 413 -10.83 -10.31 -10.98
C PRO A 413 -12.29 -10.43 -11.42
N ASN A 414 -12.68 -9.83 -12.54
CA ASN A 414 -14.05 -9.90 -13.04
C ASN A 414 -14.32 -11.28 -13.65
N ASP A 415 -13.34 -11.81 -14.39
CA ASP A 415 -13.40 -13.18 -14.92
C ASP A 415 -13.39 -14.23 -13.80
N TYR A 416 -12.71 -13.97 -12.69
CA TYR A 416 -12.67 -14.84 -11.51
C TYR A 416 -14.06 -15.00 -10.87
N GLU A 417 -14.81 -13.90 -10.71
CA GLU A 417 -16.18 -13.96 -10.18
C GLU A 417 -17.14 -14.62 -11.18
N CYS A 418 -17.02 -14.33 -12.48
CA CYS A 418 -17.76 -15.05 -13.54
C CYS A 418 -17.47 -16.55 -13.53
N GLY A 419 -16.19 -16.91 -13.41
CA GLY A 419 -15.74 -18.30 -13.29
C GLY A 419 -16.37 -19.01 -12.09
N LYS A 420 -16.51 -18.33 -10.95
CA LYS A 420 -17.23 -18.88 -9.79
C LYS A 420 -18.72 -19.07 -10.04
N ARG A 421 -19.41 -18.05 -10.57
CA ARG A 421 -20.85 -18.12 -10.87
C ARG A 421 -21.17 -19.28 -11.81
N HIS A 422 -20.33 -19.49 -12.83
CA HIS A 422 -20.52 -20.50 -13.86
C HIS A 422 -19.75 -21.81 -13.62
N LYS A 423 -19.07 -21.96 -12.48
CA LYS A 423 -18.28 -23.16 -12.12
C LYS A 423 -17.26 -23.56 -13.20
N LEU A 424 -16.57 -22.57 -13.75
CA LEU A 424 -15.53 -22.77 -14.77
C LEU A 424 -14.24 -23.30 -14.15
N GLU A 425 -13.40 -23.90 -14.98
CA GLU A 425 -12.04 -24.27 -14.59
C GLU A 425 -11.14 -23.03 -14.52
N PHE A 426 -10.17 -23.04 -13.59
CA PHE A 426 -9.29 -21.91 -13.29
C PHE A 426 -7.89 -22.26 -13.79
N ILE A 427 -7.64 -22.00 -15.08
CA ILE A 427 -6.38 -22.37 -15.75
C ILE A 427 -5.38 -21.23 -15.65
N THR A 428 -4.33 -21.44 -14.86
CA THR A 428 -3.19 -20.53 -14.77
C THR A 428 -2.26 -20.76 -15.97
N VAL A 429 -1.91 -19.69 -16.69
CA VAL A 429 -0.97 -19.73 -17.84
C VAL A 429 0.38 -19.08 -17.57
N LEU A 430 0.54 -18.43 -16.42
CA LEU A 430 1.79 -17.76 -16.05
C LEU A 430 2.55 -18.54 -14.98
N THR A 431 3.87 -18.54 -15.07
CA THR A 431 4.78 -18.96 -14.00
C THR A 431 4.93 -17.84 -12.96
N PRO A 432 5.47 -18.12 -11.76
CA PRO A 432 5.80 -17.09 -10.77
C PRO A 432 6.67 -15.95 -11.32
N GLU A 433 7.51 -16.25 -12.30
CA GLU A 433 8.39 -15.31 -13.00
C GLU A 433 7.67 -14.47 -14.06
N GLY A 434 6.44 -14.81 -14.44
CA GLY A 434 5.68 -14.15 -15.49
C GLY A 434 5.98 -14.68 -16.90
N ALA A 435 6.54 -15.89 -17.02
CA ALA A 435 6.65 -16.62 -18.29
C ALA A 435 5.39 -17.46 -18.54
N ILE A 436 5.09 -17.77 -19.79
CA ILE A 436 4.03 -18.70 -20.16
C ILE A 436 4.43 -20.11 -19.73
N ASN A 437 3.55 -20.83 -19.03
CA ASN A 437 3.76 -22.22 -18.61
C ASN A 437 3.29 -23.22 -19.69
N ASN A 438 3.27 -24.50 -19.35
CA ASN A 438 2.87 -25.61 -20.23
C ASN A 438 1.41 -25.56 -20.73
N ASN A 439 0.54 -24.72 -20.14
CA ASN A 439 -0.82 -24.51 -20.66
C ASN A 439 -0.84 -23.58 -21.89
N GLY A 440 0.27 -22.89 -22.18
CA GLY A 440 0.36 -21.92 -23.27
C GLY A 440 0.66 -22.47 -24.66
N SER A 441 0.66 -23.80 -24.85
CA SER A 441 0.94 -24.43 -26.16
C SER A 441 2.28 -23.94 -26.75
N GLN A 442 2.29 -23.51 -28.01
CA GLN A 442 3.49 -23.04 -28.72
C GLN A 442 4.16 -21.79 -28.13
N PHE A 443 3.53 -21.13 -27.15
CA PHE A 443 4.06 -19.92 -26.49
C PHE A 443 4.77 -20.23 -25.16
N GLU A 444 4.86 -21.50 -24.75
CA GLU A 444 5.53 -21.93 -23.53
C GLU A 444 6.95 -21.37 -23.43
N GLY A 445 7.30 -20.86 -22.25
CA GLY A 445 8.61 -20.26 -21.95
C GLY A 445 8.76 -18.78 -22.36
N MET A 446 7.85 -18.23 -23.18
CA MET A 446 7.89 -16.80 -23.52
C MET A 446 7.48 -15.94 -22.33
N MET A 447 8.08 -14.77 -22.13
CA MET A 447 7.62 -13.84 -21.11
C MET A 447 6.28 -13.21 -21.51
N ARG A 448 5.37 -12.97 -20.56
CA ARG A 448 3.95 -12.58 -20.81
C ARG A 448 3.72 -11.52 -21.90
N TYR A 449 4.52 -10.46 -21.95
CA TYR A 449 4.35 -9.40 -22.95
C TYR A 449 5.07 -9.68 -24.28
N ASP A 450 6.06 -10.56 -24.30
CA ASP A 450 6.59 -11.11 -25.55
C ASP A 450 5.60 -12.10 -26.15
N ALA A 451 4.99 -12.95 -25.30
CA ALA A 451 3.90 -13.83 -25.67
C ALA A 451 2.70 -13.05 -26.22
N ARG A 452 2.38 -11.87 -25.67
CA ARG A 452 1.34 -10.98 -26.23
C ARG A 452 1.58 -10.67 -27.70
N ILE A 453 2.80 -10.32 -28.07
CA ILE A 453 3.19 -9.99 -29.45
C ILE A 453 3.12 -11.26 -30.32
N ALA A 454 3.68 -12.38 -29.85
CA ALA A 454 3.67 -13.64 -30.58
C ALA A 454 2.24 -14.19 -30.81
N VAL A 455 1.36 -14.07 -29.81
CA VAL A 455 -0.06 -14.47 -29.93
C VAL A 455 -0.78 -13.63 -30.97
N GLU A 456 -0.51 -12.33 -31.00
CA GLU A 456 -1.08 -11.42 -32.00
C GLU A 456 -0.65 -11.80 -33.42
N GLU A 457 0.65 -12.01 -33.64
CA GLU A 457 1.20 -12.45 -34.93
C GLU A 457 0.57 -13.78 -35.36
N ALA A 458 0.48 -14.76 -34.45
CA ALA A 458 -0.11 -16.06 -34.73
C ALA A 458 -1.63 -15.99 -35.01
N LEU A 459 -2.36 -15.03 -34.40
CA LEU A 459 -3.75 -14.76 -34.74
C LEU A 459 -3.90 -14.11 -36.12
N MET A 460 -2.96 -13.25 -36.53
CA MET A 460 -2.93 -12.68 -37.88
C MET A 460 -2.70 -13.76 -38.94
N GLU A 461 -1.74 -14.67 -38.71
CA GLU A 461 -1.47 -15.79 -39.61
C GLU A 461 -2.68 -16.72 -39.79
N LYS A 462 -3.49 -16.89 -38.73
CA LYS A 462 -4.73 -17.68 -38.77
C LYS A 462 -5.94 -16.90 -39.32
N GLY A 463 -5.80 -15.62 -39.64
CA GLY A 463 -6.92 -14.77 -40.08
C GLY A 463 -8.02 -14.61 -39.01
N LEU A 464 -7.62 -14.62 -37.74
CA LEU A 464 -8.48 -14.46 -36.57
C LEU A 464 -8.28 -13.12 -35.84
N TYR A 465 -7.22 -12.40 -36.15
CA TYR A 465 -7.02 -11.04 -35.67
C TYR A 465 -7.96 -10.05 -36.39
N ILE A 466 -8.65 -9.19 -35.63
CA ILE A 466 -9.60 -8.20 -36.19
C ILE A 466 -9.01 -6.79 -36.16
N GLY A 467 -8.43 -6.35 -35.04
CA GLY A 467 -7.91 -5.00 -34.93
C GLY A 467 -7.58 -4.56 -33.51
N LYS A 468 -7.13 -3.31 -33.39
CA LYS A 468 -6.76 -2.68 -32.13
C LYS A 468 -7.25 -1.24 -32.08
N GLU A 469 -7.74 -0.83 -30.92
CA GLU A 469 -8.15 0.55 -30.67
C GLU A 469 -7.59 1.07 -29.33
N PRO A 470 -7.27 2.38 -29.23
CA PRO A 470 -6.89 2.97 -27.96
C PRO A 470 -7.99 2.81 -26.91
N ASN A 471 -7.63 2.34 -25.72
CA ASN A 471 -8.56 2.13 -24.63
C ASN A 471 -8.01 2.71 -23.33
N LYS A 472 -8.88 3.43 -22.60
CA LYS A 472 -8.55 3.92 -21.27
C LYS A 472 -8.46 2.74 -20.31
N MET A 473 -7.38 2.65 -19.55
CA MET A 473 -7.22 1.56 -18.57
C MET A 473 -6.45 2.00 -17.33
N ARG A 474 -6.57 1.19 -16.28
CA ARG A 474 -5.84 1.35 -15.03
C ARG A 474 -4.90 0.17 -14.85
N LEU A 475 -3.61 0.43 -14.61
CA LEU A 475 -2.62 -0.60 -14.36
C LEU A 475 -2.15 -0.57 -12.91
N GLY A 476 -2.09 -1.74 -12.28
CA GLY A 476 -1.51 -1.94 -10.96
C GLY A 476 0.01 -2.10 -11.04
N LEU A 477 0.73 -1.31 -10.27
CA LEU A 477 2.17 -1.38 -10.08
C LEU A 477 2.47 -1.79 -8.64
N CYS A 478 3.50 -2.61 -8.47
CA CYS A 478 4.01 -2.90 -7.14
C CYS A 478 4.64 -1.64 -6.56
N SER A 479 4.16 -1.15 -5.42
CA SER A 479 4.71 0.05 -4.75
C SER A 479 6.21 -0.07 -4.41
N ARG A 480 6.72 -1.30 -4.30
CA ARG A 480 8.12 -1.59 -3.96
C ARG A 480 9.01 -1.77 -5.18
N SER A 481 8.70 -2.71 -6.07
CA SER A 481 9.52 -2.97 -7.26
C SER A 481 9.26 -1.95 -8.37
N GLY A 482 8.08 -1.33 -8.39
CA GLY A 482 7.57 -0.50 -9.48
C GLY A 482 7.31 -1.27 -10.78
N ASP A 483 7.28 -2.60 -10.72
CA ASP A 483 6.93 -3.46 -11.86
C ASP A 483 5.42 -3.68 -11.94
N ILE A 484 4.91 -4.07 -13.11
CA ILE A 484 3.47 -4.31 -13.34
C ILE A 484 3.03 -5.59 -12.62
N LEU A 485 2.00 -5.47 -11.80
CA LEU A 485 1.42 -6.59 -11.05
C LEU A 485 0.59 -7.49 -11.95
N GLU A 486 0.56 -8.76 -11.57
CA GLU A 486 -0.21 -9.79 -12.24
C GLU A 486 -1.34 -10.25 -11.31
N PRO A 487 -2.62 -10.12 -11.70
CA PRO A 487 -3.68 -10.89 -11.05
C PRO A 487 -3.40 -12.37 -11.33
N MET A 488 -3.14 -13.14 -10.28
CA MET A 488 -2.79 -14.56 -10.41
C MET A 488 -3.32 -15.33 -9.21
N ILE A 489 -3.77 -16.55 -9.45
CA ILE A 489 -3.96 -17.52 -8.36
C ILE A 489 -2.57 -17.90 -7.87
N THR A 490 -2.32 -17.73 -6.57
CA THR A 490 -1.00 -17.96 -6.00
C THR A 490 -0.43 -19.33 -6.43
N PRO A 491 0.81 -19.41 -6.93
CA PRO A 491 1.40 -20.65 -7.48
C PRO A 491 1.38 -21.87 -6.55
N ASN A 492 1.30 -21.64 -5.23
CA ASN A 492 1.23 -22.70 -4.21
C ASN A 492 -0.22 -23.05 -3.82
N GLY A 493 -1.20 -22.62 -4.63
CA GLY A 493 -2.63 -22.90 -4.50
C GLY A 493 -3.30 -22.34 -3.24
N MET A 494 -2.59 -21.66 -2.35
CA MET A 494 -3.17 -21.42 -1.03
C MET A 494 -2.73 -20.09 -0.44
N SER A 495 -3.68 -19.17 -0.37
CA SER A 495 -3.58 -17.94 0.41
C SER A 495 -4.36 -18.12 1.72
N ILE A 496 -3.83 -17.58 2.81
CA ILE A 496 -4.60 -17.41 4.04
C ILE A 496 -5.50 -16.20 3.82
N ALA A 497 -6.80 -16.45 3.81
CA ALA A 497 -7.81 -15.42 3.73
C ALA A 497 -8.46 -15.24 5.10
N THR A 498 -8.81 -14.00 5.39
CA THR A 498 -9.56 -13.64 6.59
C THR A 498 -11.02 -13.40 6.22
N VAL A 499 -11.94 -14.01 6.96
CA VAL A 499 -13.34 -13.58 7.00
C VAL A 499 -13.43 -12.59 8.16
N TRP A 500 -13.52 -11.30 7.85
CA TRP A 500 -13.83 -10.30 8.86
C TRP A 500 -15.28 -9.86 8.69
N PRO A 501 -16.13 -9.94 9.73
CA PRO A 501 -17.46 -9.37 9.67
C PRO A 501 -17.32 -7.84 9.57
N ARG A 502 -17.39 -7.33 8.33
CA ARG A 502 -17.12 -5.92 8.02
C ARG A 502 -18.04 -4.98 8.78
N GLU A 503 -19.33 -5.30 8.85
CA GLU A 503 -20.34 -4.41 9.44
C GLU A 503 -20.27 -4.30 10.97
N PRO A 504 -20.25 -5.40 11.76
CA PRO A 504 -20.16 -5.31 13.22
C PRO A 504 -18.88 -4.61 13.71
N LEU A 505 -17.74 -4.89 13.08
CA LEU A 505 -16.48 -4.26 13.47
C LEU A 505 -16.44 -2.78 13.08
N MET A 506 -17.03 -2.44 11.93
CA MET A 506 -17.18 -1.06 11.47
C MET A 506 -18.08 -0.27 12.42
N LEU A 507 -19.22 -0.84 12.84
CA LEU A 507 -20.12 -0.24 13.83
C LEU A 507 -19.42 -0.03 15.17
N TYR A 508 -18.74 -1.05 15.69
CA TYR A 508 -17.98 -0.94 16.93
C TYR A 508 -16.89 0.13 16.85
N ALA A 509 -16.11 0.16 15.76
CA ALA A 509 -15.09 1.18 15.53
C ALA A 509 -15.71 2.59 15.43
N MET A 510 -16.89 2.72 14.82
CA MET A 510 -17.59 4.00 14.69
C MET A 510 -18.20 4.48 16.01
N GLU A 511 -18.59 3.60 16.91
CA GLU A 511 -19.16 3.97 18.22
C GLU A 511 -18.08 4.20 19.27
N SER A 512 -16.99 3.43 19.22
CA SER A 512 -15.98 3.38 20.29
C SER A 512 -14.73 4.24 20.02
N LEU A 513 -14.38 4.52 18.76
CA LEU A 513 -13.19 5.32 18.43
C LEU A 513 -13.52 6.80 18.28
N ARG A 514 -12.81 7.63 19.06
CA ARG A 514 -12.85 9.09 18.95
C ARG A 514 -11.71 9.56 18.04
N LEU A 515 -12.05 10.15 16.91
CA LEU A 515 -11.09 10.78 16.00
C LEU A 515 -11.07 12.29 16.20
N TYR A 516 -9.88 12.87 16.30
CA TYR A 516 -9.71 14.31 16.54
C TYR A 516 -10.26 15.17 15.38
N LEU A 517 -9.94 14.80 14.14
CA LEU A 517 -10.53 15.44 12.97
C LEU A 517 -11.72 14.62 12.46
N LYS A 518 -12.91 15.23 12.47
CA LYS A 518 -14.10 14.62 11.85
C LYS A 518 -13.85 14.27 10.38
N SER A 519 -12.98 14.99 9.68
CA SER A 519 -12.61 14.72 8.27
C SER A 519 -11.75 13.48 8.07
N MET A 520 -11.10 12.95 9.12
CA MET A 520 -10.39 11.66 9.09
C MET A 520 -11.38 10.47 9.13
N ARG A 521 -12.65 10.72 9.49
CA ARG A 521 -13.74 9.77 9.32
C ARG A 521 -14.27 9.92 7.89
N ARG A 522 -13.83 9.06 6.98
CA ARG A 522 -14.48 8.89 5.68
C ARG A 522 -14.75 7.42 5.47
N LEU A 523 -16.03 7.09 5.29
CA LEU A 523 -16.40 5.87 4.59
C LEU A 523 -15.95 6.06 3.14
N GLY A 524 -14.98 5.25 2.70
CA GLY A 524 -14.69 5.16 1.27
C GLY A 524 -15.94 4.64 0.54
N SER A 525 -16.07 4.95 -0.75
CA SER A 525 -17.16 4.44 -1.61
C SER A 525 -17.22 2.91 -1.67
N ASN A 526 -16.16 2.23 -1.22
CA ASN A 526 -16.03 0.77 -1.17
C ASN A 526 -16.20 0.19 0.25
N GLY A 527 -16.76 0.96 1.21
CA GLY A 527 -17.03 0.48 2.58
C GLY A 527 -15.81 0.31 3.49
N TRP A 528 -14.63 0.81 3.08
CA TRP A 528 -13.44 0.83 3.95
C TRP A 528 -13.51 2.01 4.92
N ILE A 529 -13.25 1.75 6.21
CA ILE A 529 -12.81 2.82 7.12
C ILE A 529 -11.33 3.08 6.80
N THR A 530 -11.05 4.12 6.03
CA THR A 530 -9.70 4.65 5.97
C THR A 530 -9.54 5.64 7.10
N PHE A 531 -8.84 5.24 8.17
CA PHE A 531 -8.28 6.20 9.10
C PHE A 531 -7.10 6.87 8.38
N ALA A 532 -7.35 8.03 7.79
CA ALA A 532 -6.26 8.85 7.29
C ALA A 532 -5.48 9.39 8.50
N ILE A 533 -4.51 8.61 9.00
CA ILE A 533 -3.49 9.13 9.89
C ILE A 533 -2.59 10.00 9.00
N GLY A 534 -2.93 11.28 8.92
CA GLY A 534 -2.11 12.25 8.21
C GLY A 534 -0.76 12.36 8.90
N ALA A 535 0.29 11.97 8.18
CA ALA A 535 1.65 12.44 8.39
C ALA A 535 2.26 12.81 7.04
#